data_AF-A0A8C6LJY0-F1
#
_entry.id   AF-A0A8C6LJY0-F1
#
_cell.length_a   1.000
_cell.length_b   1.000
_cell.length_c   1.000
_cell.angle_alpha   90.00
_cell.angle_beta   90.00
_cell.angle_gamma   90.00
#
_symmetry.space_group_name_H-M   'P 1'
#
loop_
_entity.id
_entity.type
_entity.pdbx_description
1 polymer ?
#
loop_
_entity_poly.entity_id
_entity_poly.type
_entity_poly.pdbx_seq_one_letter_code
_entity_poly.pdbx_strand_id
1 'polypeptide(L)'
;MSGSKEEDRKGSGQWREFFWNPRTHELLGRTATSWGLVLLFYLIFYLFLAGMFAFTMYVLLLTLDDYKPTWQDQLATPGMMIRPRGDQLEITFSVSDSNTWDGFVTNLNNFLSPYNDSHQVQTNDNCPSDQYFIQEDSGEVRNNPKRSCQFNRTMLGDCSGMLDRFYGYNKGQPCILLKLNRVIGMLPGKDGESPYVTCGAKKEDSEKIGPLAYFPTNGTFNLMYYPYYGKKAQVNYTQPLVAVKFLNASLNTDIDVECKVVSNTLLAGSERDKFADPLCDAFTDLLHDAFTDPLRDAFNDPLHDAFTDPLHDAFTDLLHDAFTDHLHSSPPAVNLLRCHGNVRSDRSCSCHDQHDCHAGPHGPPLLPLLFSTVFL
;
A
#
# COMPACT_ATOMS: atom_id res chain seq x y z
N MET A 1 -44.85 -40.77 -35.97
CA MET A 1 -44.08 -39.75 -35.21
C MET A 1 -44.86 -38.43 -35.12
N SER A 2 -45.92 -38.36 -34.31
CA SER A 2 -46.69 -37.12 -34.08
C SER A 2 -47.20 -36.96 -32.64
N GLY A 3 -46.81 -37.84 -31.71
CA GLY A 3 -47.25 -37.79 -30.30
C GLY A 3 -46.30 -37.03 -29.37
N SER A 4 -45.00 -37.00 -29.65
CA SER A 4 -44.02 -36.32 -28.78
C SER A 4 -44.06 -34.78 -28.90
N LYS A 5 -44.44 -34.24 -30.07
CA LYS A 5 -44.52 -32.78 -30.29
C LYS A 5 -45.70 -32.10 -29.58
N GLU A 6 -46.71 -32.86 -29.17
CA GLU A 6 -47.94 -32.31 -28.59
C GLU A 6 -47.88 -32.26 -27.05
N GLU A 7 -47.18 -33.19 -26.41
CA GLU A 7 -46.89 -33.12 -24.96
C GLU A 7 -45.86 -32.04 -24.61
N ASP A 8 -44.78 -31.88 -25.39
CA ASP A 8 -43.79 -30.80 -25.19
C ASP A 8 -44.43 -29.39 -25.35
N ARG A 9 -45.44 -29.26 -26.22
CA ARG A 9 -46.22 -28.02 -26.39
C ARG A 9 -47.14 -27.72 -25.21
N LYS A 10 -47.71 -28.74 -24.56
CA LYS A 10 -48.52 -28.56 -23.34
C LYS A 10 -47.65 -28.20 -22.13
N GLY A 11 -46.51 -28.86 -21.95
CA GLY A 11 -45.58 -28.56 -20.84
C GLY A 11 -44.95 -27.16 -20.93
N SER A 12 -44.56 -26.74 -22.13
CA SER A 12 -44.02 -25.38 -22.38
C SER A 12 -45.09 -24.29 -22.29
N GLY A 13 -46.34 -24.57 -22.67
CA GLY A 13 -47.48 -23.66 -22.47
C GLY A 13 -47.77 -23.42 -20.98
N GLN A 14 -47.74 -24.48 -20.17
CA GLN A 14 -48.01 -24.43 -18.74
C GLN A 14 -46.92 -23.68 -17.95
N TRP A 15 -45.65 -23.86 -18.33
CA TRP A 15 -44.51 -23.10 -17.77
C TRP A 15 -44.56 -21.61 -18.14
N ARG A 16 -44.95 -21.29 -19.39
CA ARG A 16 -45.10 -19.90 -19.84
C ARG A 16 -46.29 -19.22 -19.15
N GLU A 17 -47.40 -19.94 -18.98
CA GLU A 17 -48.57 -19.46 -18.23
C GLU A 17 -48.29 -19.29 -16.73
N PHE A 18 -47.41 -20.12 -16.14
CA PHE A 18 -46.96 -19.97 -14.75
C PHE A 18 -46.11 -18.71 -14.53
N PHE A 19 -45.24 -18.38 -15.51
CA PHE A 19 -44.39 -17.19 -15.43
C PHE A 19 -45.16 -15.91 -15.76
N TRP A 20 -46.03 -15.96 -16.77
CA TRP A 20 -46.79 -14.82 -17.26
C TRP A 20 -48.14 -15.23 -17.83
N ASN A 21 -49.22 -14.74 -17.23
CA ASN A 21 -50.57 -14.92 -17.76
C ASN A 21 -51.00 -13.65 -18.54
N PRO A 22 -50.98 -13.69 -19.89
CA PRO A 22 -51.31 -12.51 -20.71
C PRO A 22 -52.78 -12.09 -20.65
N ARG A 23 -53.69 -12.93 -20.10
CA ARG A 23 -55.12 -12.60 -19.99
C ARG A 23 -55.47 -11.83 -18.72
N THR A 24 -54.76 -12.10 -17.62
CA THR A 24 -54.99 -11.46 -16.32
C THR A 24 -53.89 -10.46 -15.94
N HIS A 25 -52.83 -10.34 -16.76
CA HIS A 25 -51.62 -9.53 -16.47
C HIS A 25 -50.98 -9.90 -15.12
N GLU A 26 -50.91 -11.20 -14.83
CA GLU A 26 -50.30 -11.73 -13.61
C GLU A 26 -48.92 -12.31 -13.90
N LEU A 27 -47.95 -11.96 -13.05
CA LEU A 27 -46.57 -12.46 -13.09
C LEU A 27 -46.34 -13.33 -11.85
N LEU A 28 -45.94 -14.59 -12.04
CA LEU A 28 -45.75 -15.57 -10.96
C LEU A 28 -46.96 -15.68 -10.00
N GLY A 29 -48.18 -15.62 -10.55
CA GLY A 29 -49.43 -15.76 -9.79
C GLY A 29 -49.89 -14.54 -9.00
N ARG A 30 -49.32 -13.35 -9.28
CA ARG A 30 -49.68 -12.09 -8.62
C ARG A 30 -49.86 -10.96 -9.64
N THR A 31 -50.82 -10.06 -9.39
CA THR A 31 -51.03 -8.87 -10.23
C THR A 31 -49.89 -7.87 -10.05
N ALA A 32 -49.57 -7.09 -11.10
CA ALA A 32 -48.52 -6.07 -11.08
C ALA A 32 -48.70 -5.05 -9.93
N THR A 33 -49.93 -4.72 -9.57
CA THR A 33 -50.26 -3.86 -8.43
C THR A 33 -49.84 -4.50 -7.10
N SER A 34 -50.06 -5.80 -6.91
CA SER A 34 -49.64 -6.48 -5.68
C SER A 34 -48.12 -6.63 -5.60
N TRP A 35 -47.44 -6.85 -6.73
CA TRP A 35 -45.97 -6.84 -6.80
C TRP A 35 -45.40 -5.47 -6.44
N GLY A 36 -45.97 -4.38 -6.98
CA GLY A 36 -45.57 -3.02 -6.63
C GLY A 36 -45.76 -2.71 -5.15
N LEU A 37 -46.88 -3.13 -4.55
CA LEU A 37 -47.12 -2.97 -3.11
C LEU A 37 -46.15 -3.78 -2.25
N VAL A 38 -45.84 -5.02 -2.64
CA VAL A 38 -44.88 -5.87 -1.93
C VAL A 38 -43.46 -5.30 -2.03
N LEU A 39 -43.04 -4.87 -3.23
CA LEU A 39 -41.73 -4.23 -3.43
C LEU A 39 -41.62 -2.92 -2.66
N LEU A 40 -42.65 -2.09 -2.67
CA LEU A 40 -42.69 -0.85 -1.89
C LEU A 40 -42.61 -1.13 -0.38
N PHE A 41 -43.32 -2.14 0.10
CA PHE A 41 -43.24 -2.57 1.50
C PHE A 41 -41.82 -2.99 1.88
N TYR A 42 -41.19 -3.86 1.09
CA TYR A 42 -39.81 -4.31 1.35
C TYR A 42 -38.81 -3.16 1.22
N LEU A 43 -39.00 -2.25 0.27
CA LEU A 43 -38.15 -1.07 0.11
C LEU A 43 -38.20 -0.21 1.38
N ILE A 44 -39.38 0.15 1.88
CA ILE A 44 -39.52 0.95 3.10
C ILE A 44 -38.99 0.19 4.32
N PHE A 45 -39.30 -1.11 4.42
CA PHE A 45 -38.85 -1.97 5.51
C PHE A 45 -37.32 -2.06 5.57
N TYR A 46 -36.65 -2.31 4.45
CA TYR A 46 -35.19 -2.40 4.40
C TYR A 46 -34.51 -1.04 4.60
N LEU A 47 -35.11 0.07 4.13
CA LEU A 47 -34.61 1.40 4.44
C LEU A 47 -34.64 1.67 5.96
N PHE A 48 -35.73 1.31 6.63
CA PHE A 48 -35.82 1.45 8.08
C PHE A 48 -34.82 0.54 8.82
N LEU A 49 -34.69 -0.71 8.38
CA LEU A 49 -33.74 -1.67 8.96
C LEU A 49 -32.29 -1.22 8.77
N ALA A 50 -31.93 -0.73 7.58
CA ALA A 50 -30.62 -0.16 7.29
C ALA A 50 -30.36 1.10 8.12
N GLY A 51 -31.35 1.96 8.29
CA GLY A 51 -31.27 3.14 9.14
C GLY A 51 -31.01 2.79 10.61
N MET A 52 -31.72 1.80 11.16
CA MET A 52 -31.46 1.32 12.52
C MET A 52 -30.07 0.70 12.66
N PHE A 53 -29.62 -0.10 11.69
CA PHE A 53 -28.27 -0.66 11.68
C PHE A 53 -27.20 0.43 11.65
N ALA A 54 -27.33 1.41 10.75
CA ALA A 54 -26.41 2.54 10.65
C ALA A 54 -26.37 3.36 11.94
N PHE A 55 -27.53 3.61 12.57
CA PHE A 55 -27.59 4.29 13.87
C PHE A 55 -26.87 3.50 14.98
N THR A 56 -27.10 2.19 15.07
CA THR A 56 -26.39 1.36 16.07
C THR A 56 -24.88 1.32 15.82
N MET A 57 -24.45 1.28 14.56
CA MET A 57 -23.04 1.34 14.19
C MET A 57 -22.43 2.72 14.52
N TYR A 58 -23.17 3.81 14.29
CA TYR A 58 -22.74 5.16 14.63
C TYR A 58 -22.55 5.34 16.14
N VAL A 59 -23.50 4.86 16.96
CA VAL A 59 -23.37 4.89 18.43
C VAL A 59 -22.17 4.07 18.89
N LEU A 60 -21.91 2.91 18.28
CA LEU A 60 -20.70 2.12 18.57
C LEU A 60 -19.43 2.92 18.27
N LEU A 61 -19.33 3.57 17.11
CA LEU A 61 -18.16 4.37 16.73
C LEU A 61 -17.91 5.54 17.69
N LEU A 62 -18.96 6.14 18.26
CA LEU A 62 -18.81 7.20 19.28
C LEU A 62 -18.20 6.70 20.60
N THR A 63 -18.28 5.39 20.88
CA THR A 63 -17.68 4.80 22.09
C THR A 63 -16.21 4.41 21.92
N LEU A 64 -15.69 4.45 20.69
CA LEU A 64 -14.32 4.06 20.37
C LEU A 64 -13.36 5.25 20.46
N ASP A 65 -12.16 5.00 20.97
CA ASP A 65 -11.07 5.97 20.95
C ASP A 65 -10.28 5.82 19.64
N ASP A 66 -10.04 6.94 18.98
CA ASP A 66 -9.35 6.98 17.69
C ASP A 66 -7.86 6.62 17.74
N TYR A 67 -7.22 6.73 18.91
CA TYR A 67 -5.77 6.59 19.06
C TYR A 67 -5.36 5.29 19.75
N LYS A 68 -6.26 4.66 20.50
CA LYS A 68 -5.99 3.40 21.21
C LYS A 68 -7.13 2.39 21.02
N PRO A 69 -6.83 1.14 20.66
CA PRO A 69 -7.85 0.11 20.61
C PRO A 69 -8.28 -0.27 22.03
N THR A 70 -9.56 -0.59 22.19
CA THR A 70 -10.17 -0.93 23.49
C THR A 70 -9.64 -2.25 24.05
N TRP A 71 -9.36 -3.23 23.18
CA TRP A 71 -8.92 -4.58 23.55
C TRP A 71 -7.69 -4.97 22.74
N GLN A 72 -6.68 -5.56 23.39
CA GLN A 72 -5.41 -5.97 22.76
C GLN A 72 -4.99 -7.41 23.13
N ASP A 73 -5.89 -8.22 23.67
CA ASP A 73 -5.54 -9.52 24.27
C ASP A 73 -4.98 -10.53 23.25
N GLN A 74 -5.35 -10.41 21.97
CA GLN A 74 -4.83 -11.26 20.89
C GLN A 74 -3.45 -10.80 20.34
N LEU A 75 -2.93 -9.67 20.80
CA LEU A 75 -1.68 -9.06 20.33
C LEU A 75 -0.56 -9.11 21.39
N ALA A 76 -0.72 -9.96 22.41
CA ALA A 76 0.19 -10.04 23.56
C ALA A 76 1.65 -10.38 23.18
N THR A 77 1.85 -11.13 22.09
CA THR A 77 3.17 -11.43 21.53
C THR A 77 3.25 -10.91 20.11
N PRO A 78 4.16 -9.97 19.78
CA PRO A 78 4.30 -9.49 18.42
C PRO A 78 4.87 -10.56 17.52
N GLY A 79 4.29 -10.70 16.32
CA GLY A 79 4.89 -11.45 15.23
C GLY A 79 6.15 -10.79 14.67
N MET A 80 6.87 -11.53 13.84
CA MET A 80 8.02 -11.05 13.08
C MET A 80 7.75 -11.25 11.59
N MET A 81 7.87 -10.16 10.84
CA MET A 81 7.78 -10.17 9.39
C MET A 81 9.17 -10.16 8.75
N ILE A 82 9.29 -10.90 7.66
CA ILE A 82 10.50 -11.03 6.84
C ILE A 82 10.31 -10.25 5.53
N ARG A 83 11.38 -9.60 5.05
CA ARG A 83 11.46 -8.99 3.73
C ARG A 83 12.76 -9.41 3.02
N PRO A 84 12.73 -9.71 1.71
CA PRO A 84 11.58 -9.67 0.80
C PRO A 84 10.54 -10.76 1.08
N ARG A 85 9.30 -10.56 0.61
CA ARG A 85 8.25 -11.59 0.68
C ARG A 85 8.48 -12.56 -0.49
N GLY A 86 8.77 -13.81 -0.19
CA GLY A 86 8.77 -14.91 -1.16
C GLY A 86 7.45 -15.68 -1.13
N ASP A 87 7.24 -16.56 -2.11
CA ASP A 87 6.08 -17.44 -2.14
C ASP A 87 6.15 -18.41 -0.97
N GLN A 88 5.14 -18.39 -0.09
CA GLN A 88 5.10 -19.20 1.13
C GLN A 88 6.34 -19.06 2.04
N LEU A 89 6.99 -17.88 2.05
CA LEU A 89 8.24 -17.58 2.76
C LEU A 89 9.49 -18.29 2.22
N GLU A 90 9.43 -18.90 1.03
CA GLU A 90 10.57 -19.47 0.33
C GLU A 90 11.24 -18.41 -0.57
N ILE A 91 12.56 -18.29 -0.51
CA ILE A 91 13.34 -17.35 -1.33
C ILE A 91 14.29 -18.14 -2.22
N THR A 92 13.81 -18.47 -3.41
CA THR A 92 14.57 -19.23 -4.41
C THR A 92 15.03 -18.30 -5.52
N PHE A 93 16.34 -18.22 -5.74
CA PHE A 93 16.93 -17.39 -6.78
C PHE A 93 18.20 -18.02 -7.35
N SER A 94 18.56 -17.63 -8.56
CA SER A 94 19.80 -18.04 -9.21
C SER A 94 20.78 -16.87 -9.23
N VAL A 95 22.03 -17.11 -8.81
CA VAL A 95 23.09 -16.09 -8.85
C VAL A 95 23.41 -15.70 -10.31
N SER A 96 23.26 -16.64 -11.25
CA SER A 96 23.57 -16.42 -12.66
C SER A 96 22.49 -15.65 -13.42
N ASP A 97 21.23 -15.74 -13.00
CA ASP A 97 20.10 -15.11 -13.69
C ASP A 97 19.54 -13.95 -12.88
N SER A 98 19.81 -12.73 -13.35
CA SER A 98 19.36 -11.50 -12.68
C SER A 98 17.85 -11.35 -12.62
N ASN A 99 17.11 -11.94 -13.57
CA ASN A 99 15.65 -11.81 -13.59
C ASN A 99 14.98 -12.48 -12.40
N THR A 100 15.64 -13.48 -11.80
CA THR A 100 15.08 -14.24 -10.66
C THR A 100 15.04 -13.42 -9.37
N TRP A 101 16.00 -12.52 -9.15
CA TRP A 101 16.10 -11.73 -7.92
C TRP A 101 15.83 -10.23 -8.10
N ASP A 102 15.67 -9.75 -9.34
CA ASP A 102 15.35 -8.34 -9.60
C ASP A 102 14.04 -7.90 -8.92
N GLY A 103 13.04 -8.78 -8.87
CA GLY A 103 11.80 -8.55 -8.12
C GLY A 103 12.04 -8.35 -6.61
N PHE A 104 12.93 -9.14 -6.01
CA PHE A 104 13.30 -9.00 -4.60
C PHE A 104 14.02 -7.67 -4.33
N VAL A 105 14.97 -7.30 -5.21
CA VAL A 105 15.71 -6.04 -5.11
C VAL A 105 14.80 -4.83 -5.24
N THR A 106 13.87 -4.86 -6.20
CA THR A 106 12.88 -3.79 -6.41
C THR A 106 11.96 -3.65 -5.19
N ASN A 107 11.47 -4.77 -4.64
CA ASN A 107 10.64 -4.77 -3.44
C ASN A 107 11.39 -4.22 -2.21
N LEU A 108 12.67 -4.56 -2.05
CA LEU A 108 13.52 -4.02 -0.98
C LEU A 108 13.76 -2.52 -1.14
N ASN A 109 14.02 -2.05 -2.35
CA ASN A 109 14.20 -0.61 -2.63
C ASN A 109 12.93 0.19 -2.34
N ASN A 110 11.78 -0.29 -2.78
CA ASN A 110 10.49 0.36 -2.51
C ASN A 110 10.19 0.38 -1.01
N PHE A 111 10.47 -0.73 -0.30
CA PHE A 111 10.30 -0.82 1.14
C PHE A 111 11.24 0.11 1.94
N LEU A 112 12.49 0.28 1.47
CA LEU A 112 13.50 1.11 2.14
C LEU A 112 13.41 2.60 1.79
N SER A 113 12.61 2.99 0.80
CA SER A 113 12.39 4.39 0.40
C SER A 113 12.08 5.35 1.58
N PRO A 114 11.14 5.04 2.51
CA PRO A 114 10.88 5.93 3.65
C PRO A 114 12.01 5.99 4.68
N TYR A 115 12.96 5.04 4.67
CA TYR A 115 14.09 4.97 5.61
C TYR A 115 15.31 5.75 5.13
N ASN A 116 15.27 6.35 3.93
CA ASN A 116 16.36 7.16 3.45
C ASN A 116 16.70 8.28 4.45
N ASP A 117 17.99 8.43 4.76
CA ASP A 117 18.49 9.34 5.78
C ASP A 117 18.02 10.78 5.56
N SER A 118 17.94 11.23 4.30
CA SER A 118 17.40 12.56 3.96
C SER A 118 15.94 12.75 4.34
N HIS A 119 15.10 11.71 4.14
CA HIS A 119 13.69 11.74 4.50
C HIS A 119 13.51 11.66 6.02
N GLN A 120 14.29 10.82 6.69
CA GLN A 120 14.24 10.65 8.15
C GLN A 120 14.60 11.93 8.89
N VAL A 121 15.63 12.65 8.45
CA VAL A 121 16.02 13.94 9.06
C VAL A 121 14.93 15.01 8.91
N GLN A 122 14.14 14.96 7.84
CA GLN A 122 13.06 15.93 7.60
C GLN A 122 11.78 15.61 8.37
N THR A 123 11.49 14.33 8.62
CA THR A 123 10.20 13.89 9.17
C THR A 123 10.24 13.47 10.63
N ASN A 124 11.39 13.03 11.13
CA ASN A 124 11.56 12.40 12.44
C ASN A 124 12.65 13.10 13.27
N ASP A 125 12.65 12.87 14.58
CA ASP A 125 13.59 13.48 15.54
C ASP A 125 14.72 12.50 15.94
N ASN A 126 15.85 13.05 16.36
CA ASN A 126 16.94 12.25 16.92
C ASN A 126 16.65 11.92 18.39
N CYS A 127 16.57 10.62 18.71
CA CYS A 127 16.18 10.12 20.03
C CYS A 127 17.37 9.59 20.83
N PRO A 128 17.32 9.63 22.17
CA PRO A 128 18.34 9.02 23.01
C PRO A 128 18.31 7.49 22.87
N SER A 129 19.45 6.89 22.58
CA SER A 129 19.58 5.44 22.47
C SER A 129 19.37 4.72 23.82
N ASP A 130 18.88 3.48 23.75
CA ASP A 130 18.73 2.52 24.86
C ASP A 130 17.75 2.95 25.96
N GLN A 131 16.90 3.94 25.68
CA GLN A 131 15.85 4.42 26.57
C GLN A 131 14.52 4.47 25.84
N TYR A 132 13.42 4.24 26.56
CA TYR A 132 12.09 4.37 25.97
C TYR A 132 11.75 5.82 25.65
N PHE A 133 11.20 6.05 24.45
CA PHE A 133 10.77 7.38 24.03
C PHE A 133 9.32 7.65 24.45
N ILE A 134 9.14 7.73 25.77
CA ILE A 134 7.84 7.95 26.38
C ILE A 134 7.47 9.44 26.25
N GLN A 135 6.35 9.70 25.57
CA GLN A 135 5.75 11.01 25.42
C GLN A 135 4.45 11.04 26.22
N GLU A 136 4.52 11.57 27.44
CA GLU A 136 3.36 11.75 28.30
C GLU A 136 2.40 12.80 27.73
N ASP A 137 1.13 12.64 28.06
CA ASP A 137 0.09 13.62 27.75
C ASP A 137 0.00 14.63 28.91
N SER A 138 -0.19 15.91 28.61
CA SER A 138 -0.27 16.97 29.61
C SER A 138 -1.67 16.99 30.25
N GLY A 139 -1.94 16.01 31.10
CA GLY A 139 -3.24 15.87 31.78
C GLY A 139 -4.36 15.54 30.80
N GLU A 140 -5.31 16.47 30.60
CA GLU A 140 -6.43 16.31 29.67
C GLU A 140 -6.06 16.59 28.21
N VAL A 141 -4.91 17.23 27.95
CA VAL A 141 -4.47 17.59 26.60
C VAL A 141 -3.55 16.51 26.05
N ARG A 142 -4.02 15.82 25.02
CA ARG A 142 -3.25 14.81 24.29
C ARG A 142 -2.14 15.48 23.48
N ASN A 143 -0.92 15.00 23.63
CA ASN A 143 0.23 15.50 22.87
C ASN A 143 0.25 14.86 21.48
N ASN A 144 -0.53 15.43 20.54
CA ASN A 144 -0.65 14.95 19.17
C ASN A 144 -0.25 16.04 18.16
N PRO A 145 0.52 15.73 17.11
CA PRO A 145 1.14 14.43 16.82
C PRO A 145 2.35 14.15 17.73
N LYS A 146 2.49 12.90 18.14
CA LYS A 146 3.68 12.43 18.86
C LYS A 146 4.85 12.33 17.88
N ARG A 147 6.03 12.68 18.36
CA ARG A 147 7.29 12.62 17.61
C ARG A 147 7.69 11.16 17.42
N SER A 148 8.43 10.89 16.34
CA SER A 148 8.96 9.56 16.02
C SER A 148 10.48 9.63 15.90
N CYS A 149 11.16 8.55 16.25
CA CYS A 149 12.61 8.47 16.20
C CYS A 149 13.11 8.14 14.80
N GLN A 150 14.22 8.76 14.40
CA GLN A 150 14.87 8.47 13.13
C GLN A 150 15.42 7.03 13.09
N PHE A 151 15.16 6.31 11.99
CA PHE A 151 15.86 5.07 11.65
C PHE A 151 16.56 5.26 10.32
N ASN A 152 17.88 5.47 10.38
CA ASN A 152 18.67 5.72 9.18
C ASN A 152 18.94 4.42 8.44
N ARG A 153 18.76 4.43 7.12
CA ARG A 153 19.04 3.30 6.24
C ARG A 153 20.52 2.88 6.29
N THR A 154 21.42 3.82 6.62
CA THR A 154 22.84 3.54 6.87
C THR A 154 23.09 2.58 8.03
N MET A 155 22.18 2.46 9.01
CA MET A 155 22.30 1.50 10.13
C MET A 155 22.25 0.03 9.66
N LEU A 156 21.71 -0.24 8.47
CA LEU A 156 21.66 -1.58 7.87
C LEU A 156 22.99 -2.00 7.22
N GLY A 157 24.01 -1.14 7.24
CA GLY A 157 25.35 -1.46 6.74
C GLY A 157 25.35 -1.93 5.28
N ASP A 158 25.94 -3.09 5.03
CA ASP A 158 26.01 -3.72 3.70
C ASP A 158 24.63 -4.00 3.08
N CYS A 159 23.62 -4.24 3.92
CA CYS A 159 22.26 -4.56 3.49
C CYS A 159 21.40 -3.31 3.27
N SER A 160 21.99 -2.12 3.37
CA SER A 160 21.29 -0.86 3.11
C SER A 160 20.90 -0.70 1.65
N GLY A 161 21.60 -1.28 0.69
CA GLY A 161 21.39 -1.01 -0.73
C GLY A 161 22.15 0.23 -1.25
N MET A 162 22.92 0.91 -0.39
CA MET A 162 23.71 2.09 -0.77
C MET A 162 25.07 1.70 -1.39
N LEU A 163 25.78 0.77 -0.75
CA LEU A 163 27.05 0.23 -1.25
C LEU A 163 26.82 -0.86 -2.31
N ASP A 164 25.89 -1.77 -2.03
CA ASP A 164 25.51 -2.85 -2.93
C ASP A 164 24.03 -2.74 -3.30
N ARG A 165 23.75 -2.31 -4.54
CA ARG A 165 22.37 -2.14 -5.04
C ARG A 165 21.60 -3.45 -5.15
N PHE A 166 22.32 -4.58 -5.18
CA PHE A 166 21.74 -5.90 -5.35
C PHE A 166 21.63 -6.66 -4.03
N TYR A 167 21.85 -6.02 -2.87
CA TYR A 167 21.65 -6.61 -1.55
C TYR A 167 22.32 -8.00 -1.37
N GLY A 168 23.46 -8.21 -2.04
CA GLY A 168 24.24 -9.45 -2.04
C GLY A 168 23.67 -10.63 -2.86
N TYR A 169 22.53 -10.49 -3.54
CA TYR A 169 21.94 -11.55 -4.38
C TYR A 169 22.87 -11.98 -5.52
N ASN A 170 23.60 -11.05 -6.13
CA ASN A 170 24.58 -11.31 -7.19
C ASN A 170 25.83 -12.11 -6.74
N LYS A 171 26.07 -12.22 -5.42
CA LYS A 171 27.20 -12.94 -4.84
C LYS A 171 26.77 -14.25 -4.15
N GLY A 172 25.47 -14.57 -4.16
CA GLY A 172 24.92 -15.66 -3.36
C GLY A 172 24.97 -15.38 -1.85
N GLN A 173 25.05 -14.10 -1.45
CA GLN A 173 25.09 -13.64 -0.06
C GLN A 173 23.87 -12.75 0.22
N PRO A 174 22.63 -13.28 0.17
CA PRO A 174 21.44 -12.45 0.23
C PRO A 174 21.30 -11.75 1.59
N CYS A 175 20.73 -10.55 1.56
CA CYS A 175 20.31 -9.81 2.74
C CYS A 175 18.81 -9.97 2.97
N ILE A 176 18.44 -10.36 4.18
CA ILE A 176 17.06 -10.53 4.62
C ILE A 176 16.78 -9.52 5.73
N LEU A 177 15.73 -8.71 5.59
CA LEU A 177 15.32 -7.74 6.60
C LEU A 177 14.24 -8.33 7.49
N LEU A 178 14.43 -8.16 8.79
CA LEU A 178 13.54 -8.60 9.85
C LEU A 178 12.91 -7.38 10.51
N LYS A 179 11.62 -7.50 10.77
CA LYS A 179 10.78 -6.43 11.28
C LYS A 179 9.82 -6.98 12.32
N LEU A 180 9.71 -6.30 13.46
CA LEU A 180 8.69 -6.60 14.46
C LEU A 180 7.32 -6.00 14.11
N ASN A 181 6.25 -6.71 14.46
CA ASN A 181 4.89 -6.19 14.36
C ASN A 181 4.68 -5.05 15.37
N ARG A 182 4.06 -3.97 14.89
CA ARG A 182 3.82 -2.75 15.68
C ARG A 182 2.58 -2.96 16.56
N VAL A 183 2.74 -2.91 17.89
CA VAL A 183 1.63 -2.96 18.85
C VAL A 183 1.66 -1.70 19.72
N ILE A 184 0.49 -1.09 19.92
CA ILE A 184 0.35 0.18 20.62
C ILE A 184 0.65 0.00 22.11
N GLY A 185 1.59 0.78 22.65
CA GLY A 185 1.97 0.73 24.07
C GLY A 185 2.89 -0.42 24.47
N MET A 186 3.36 -1.23 23.52
CA MET A 186 4.22 -2.38 23.82
C MET A 186 5.64 -1.95 24.22
N LEU A 187 6.18 -2.61 25.25
CA LEU A 187 7.54 -2.43 25.75
C LEU A 187 8.29 -3.78 25.70
N PRO A 188 9.16 -4.00 24.70
CA PRO A 188 9.74 -5.31 24.43
C PRO A 188 10.96 -5.66 25.29
N GLY A 189 11.33 -4.81 26.26
CA GLY A 189 12.44 -5.04 27.19
C GLY A 189 12.16 -4.53 28.61
N LYS A 190 12.87 -5.08 29.59
CA LYS A 190 12.91 -4.61 30.98
C LYS A 190 14.35 -4.27 31.36
N ASP A 191 14.53 -3.36 32.31
CA ASP A 191 15.84 -3.02 32.89
C ASP A 191 16.88 -2.47 31.90
N GLY A 192 16.42 -1.90 30.77
CA GLY A 192 17.27 -1.32 29.73
C GLY A 192 17.84 -2.34 28.73
N GLU A 193 17.43 -3.61 28.81
CA GLU A 193 17.85 -4.64 27.85
C GLU A 193 17.02 -4.56 26.56
N SER A 194 17.69 -4.28 25.44
CA SER A 194 17.07 -4.27 24.12
C SER A 194 16.82 -5.70 23.61
N PRO A 195 15.63 -6.01 23.06
CA PRO A 195 15.38 -7.29 22.40
C PRO A 195 16.30 -7.44 21.18
N TYR A 196 16.76 -8.66 20.91
CA TYR A 196 17.63 -8.96 19.78
C TYR A 196 17.16 -10.18 19.01
N VAL A 197 17.56 -10.26 17.75
CA VAL A 197 17.20 -11.38 16.87
C VAL A 197 18.33 -12.38 16.79
N THR A 198 17.98 -13.65 16.91
CA THR A 198 18.87 -14.78 16.66
C THR A 198 18.28 -15.63 15.55
N CYS A 199 19.07 -15.95 14.54
CA CYS A 199 18.66 -16.82 13.45
C CYS A 199 19.56 -18.05 13.45
N GLY A 200 18.96 -19.22 13.31
CA GLY A 200 19.67 -20.48 13.22
C GLY A 200 18.99 -21.41 12.23
N ALA A 201 19.75 -22.33 11.65
CA ALA A 201 19.14 -23.37 10.85
C ALA A 201 18.39 -24.35 11.73
N LYS A 202 17.39 -25.03 11.16
CA LYS A 202 16.81 -26.21 11.77
C LYS A 202 17.90 -27.28 11.96
N LYS A 203 17.78 -28.14 12.99
CA LYS A 203 18.86 -29.03 13.48
C LYS A 203 19.58 -29.85 12.39
N GLU A 204 18.92 -30.15 11.27
CA GLU A 204 19.47 -30.94 10.16
C GLU A 204 20.32 -30.11 9.18
N ASP A 205 20.14 -28.78 9.15
CA ASP A 205 20.76 -27.86 8.17
C ASP A 205 21.81 -26.92 8.79
N SER A 206 22.20 -27.15 10.04
CA SER A 206 23.12 -26.29 10.79
C SER A 206 24.50 -26.11 10.14
N GLU A 207 24.94 -27.08 9.35
CA GLU A 207 26.21 -27.01 8.62
C GLU A 207 26.09 -26.23 7.29
N LYS A 208 24.88 -26.10 6.72
CA LYS A 208 24.65 -25.52 5.39
C LYS A 208 24.52 -24.00 5.41
N ILE A 209 24.02 -23.42 6.51
CA ILE A 209 23.72 -21.99 6.65
C ILE A 209 24.96 -21.09 6.67
N GLY A 210 26.08 -21.61 7.21
CA GLY A 210 27.31 -20.84 7.42
C GLY A 210 27.18 -19.70 8.44
N PRO A 211 28.20 -18.84 8.55
CA PRO A 211 28.17 -17.69 9.44
C PRO A 211 27.22 -16.60 8.93
N LEU A 212 26.45 -16.03 9.87
CA LEU A 212 25.51 -14.93 9.65
C LEU A 212 26.10 -13.61 10.18
N ALA A 213 25.85 -12.51 9.47
CA ALA A 213 26.14 -11.17 9.95
C ALA A 213 24.84 -10.41 10.21
N TYR A 214 24.80 -9.66 11.31
CA TYR A 214 23.62 -8.86 11.72
C TYR A 214 23.92 -7.37 11.62
N PHE A 215 22.94 -6.60 11.15
CA PHE A 215 23.00 -5.14 11.09
C PHE A 215 21.70 -4.53 11.63
N PRO A 216 21.73 -3.60 12.60
CA PRO A 216 22.90 -3.10 13.34
C PRO A 216 23.61 -4.20 14.15
N THR A 217 24.83 -3.94 14.63
CA THR A 217 25.65 -4.94 15.35
C THR A 217 24.87 -5.56 16.51
N ASN A 218 24.92 -6.88 16.64
CA ASN A 218 24.14 -7.71 17.58
C ASN A 218 22.66 -7.93 17.22
N GLY A 219 22.15 -7.34 16.12
CA GLY A 219 20.77 -7.57 15.66
C GLY A 219 19.70 -7.10 16.66
N THR A 220 20.00 -6.03 17.39
CA THR A 220 19.14 -5.48 18.46
C THR A 220 18.11 -4.49 17.90
N PHE A 221 16.89 -4.52 18.43
CA PHE A 221 15.94 -3.42 18.27
C PHE A 221 16.08 -2.47 19.45
N ASN A 222 16.58 -1.26 19.18
CA ASN A 222 16.80 -0.27 20.23
C ASN A 222 15.48 0.15 20.90
N LEU A 223 15.49 0.29 22.23
CA LEU A 223 14.33 0.70 23.03
C LEU A 223 13.77 2.08 22.65
N MET A 224 14.57 2.95 22.03
CA MET A 224 14.16 4.30 21.63
C MET A 224 12.98 4.34 20.66
N TYR A 225 12.76 3.27 19.89
CA TYR A 225 11.64 3.19 18.96
C TYR A 225 10.31 2.80 19.64
N TYR A 226 10.33 2.54 20.95
CA TYR A 226 9.17 2.10 21.73
C TYR A 226 8.85 3.11 22.83
N PRO A 227 7.57 3.24 23.24
CA PRO A 227 6.39 2.53 22.72
C PRO A 227 5.85 3.14 21.42
N TYR A 228 5.14 2.32 20.64
CA TYR A 228 4.37 2.80 19.49
C TYR A 228 3.03 3.37 19.95
N TYR A 229 2.62 4.54 19.43
CA TYR A 229 1.39 5.21 19.84
C TYR A 229 0.25 5.14 18.82
N GLY A 230 0.42 4.39 17.73
CA GLY A 230 -0.60 4.23 16.69
C GLY A 230 -0.42 5.22 15.54
N LYS A 231 -1.02 4.88 14.38
CA LYS A 231 -0.83 5.62 13.12
C LYS A 231 -1.38 7.05 13.18
N LYS A 232 -2.48 7.27 13.91
CA LYS A 232 -3.06 8.61 14.10
C LYS A 232 -2.22 9.49 15.03
N ALA A 233 -1.59 8.92 16.05
CA ALA A 233 -0.74 9.70 16.97
C ALA A 233 0.66 9.93 16.40
N GLN A 234 1.27 8.92 15.77
CA GLN A 234 2.60 8.97 15.18
C GLN A 234 2.51 8.66 13.67
N VAL A 235 2.28 9.69 12.87
CA VAL A 235 2.06 9.57 11.42
C VAL A 235 3.33 9.09 10.70
N ASN A 236 4.49 9.64 11.07
CA ASN A 236 5.78 9.39 10.41
C ASN A 236 6.61 8.27 11.07
N TYR A 237 5.97 7.43 11.89
CA TYR A 237 6.67 6.38 12.61
C TYR A 237 7.34 5.38 11.67
N THR A 238 8.66 5.33 11.73
CA THR A 238 9.47 4.29 11.11
C THR A 238 9.83 3.23 12.15
N GLN A 239 9.49 1.99 11.83
CA GLN A 239 9.78 0.87 12.73
C GLN A 239 11.26 0.47 12.61
N PRO A 240 11.90 -0.01 13.67
CA PRO A 240 13.27 -0.46 13.58
C PRO A 240 13.36 -1.74 12.76
N LEU A 241 14.44 -1.86 11.98
CA LEU A 241 14.74 -3.00 11.13
C LEU A 241 16.05 -3.64 11.56
N VAL A 242 16.14 -4.97 11.38
CA VAL A 242 17.39 -5.71 11.53
C VAL A 242 17.64 -6.47 10.24
N ALA A 243 18.80 -6.29 9.61
CA ALA A 243 19.22 -7.09 8.48
C ALA A 243 20.06 -8.28 8.92
N VAL A 244 19.83 -9.43 8.29
CA VAL A 244 20.64 -10.63 8.41
C VAL A 244 21.23 -10.92 7.04
N LYS A 245 22.56 -10.99 6.99
CA LYS A 245 23.31 -11.29 5.78
C LYS A 245 23.94 -12.66 5.89
N PHE A 246 23.73 -13.47 4.87
CA PHE A 246 24.33 -14.80 4.77
C PHE A 246 25.70 -14.66 4.13
N LEU A 247 26.78 -14.98 4.87
CA LEU A 247 28.15 -14.80 4.35
C LEU A 247 28.63 -16.00 3.54
N ASN A 248 28.31 -17.21 3.97
CA ASN A 248 28.77 -18.44 3.31
C ASN A 248 27.71 -19.54 3.40
N ALA A 249 26.59 -19.34 2.71
CA ALA A 249 25.55 -20.35 2.58
C ALA A 249 25.89 -21.36 1.48
N SER A 250 25.53 -22.62 1.70
CA SER A 250 25.70 -23.69 0.71
C SER A 250 24.77 -23.45 -0.48
N LEU A 251 25.33 -23.45 -1.70
CA LEU A 251 24.56 -23.26 -2.93
C LEU A 251 23.90 -24.57 -3.39
N ASN A 252 22.79 -24.47 -4.11
CA ASN A 252 22.01 -25.60 -4.66
C ASN A 252 21.42 -26.55 -3.61
N THR A 253 21.17 -26.05 -2.40
CA THR A 253 20.52 -26.81 -1.32
C THR A 253 19.49 -25.93 -0.63
N ASP A 254 18.37 -26.54 -0.25
CA ASP A 254 17.36 -25.87 0.58
C ASP A 254 17.87 -25.79 2.02
N ILE A 255 17.68 -24.64 2.67
CA ILE A 255 18.12 -24.36 4.03
C ILE A 255 16.94 -23.77 4.81
N ASP A 256 16.43 -24.52 5.78
CA ASP A 256 15.39 -24.02 6.68
C ASP A 256 16.01 -23.13 7.77
N VAL A 257 15.73 -21.82 7.73
CA VAL A 257 16.21 -20.84 8.71
C VAL A 257 15.08 -20.40 9.64
N GLU A 258 15.30 -20.52 10.95
CA GLU A 258 14.39 -20.04 11.98
C GLU A 258 14.98 -18.82 12.69
N CYS A 259 14.33 -17.67 12.57
CA CYS A 259 14.67 -16.45 13.30
C CYS A 259 13.75 -16.23 14.49
N LYS A 260 14.32 -15.95 15.66
CA LYS A 260 13.63 -15.75 16.94
C LYS A 260 14.06 -14.43 17.57
N VAL A 261 13.09 -13.69 18.11
CA VAL A 261 13.39 -12.56 18.99
C VAL A 261 13.59 -13.07 20.40
N VAL A 262 14.72 -12.71 21.00
CA VAL A 262 15.02 -12.97 22.39
C VAL A 262 14.82 -11.68 23.16
N SER A 263 13.95 -11.71 24.16
CA SER A 263 13.79 -10.62 25.12
C SER A 263 13.39 -11.15 26.49
N ASN A 264 13.52 -10.30 27.50
CA ASN A 264 13.18 -10.63 28.88
C ASN A 264 11.70 -10.44 29.22
N THR A 265 10.93 -9.71 28.40
CA THR A 265 9.49 -9.48 28.61
C THR A 265 8.60 -10.28 27.66
N LEU A 266 9.10 -10.63 26.47
CA LEU A 266 8.32 -11.34 25.46
C LEU A 266 8.43 -12.84 25.70
N LEU A 267 7.28 -13.50 25.83
CA LEU A 267 7.23 -14.96 25.87
C LEU A 267 7.55 -15.51 24.49
N ALA A 268 8.35 -16.57 24.42
CA ALA A 268 8.57 -17.31 23.18
C ALA A 268 7.22 -17.87 22.71
N GLY A 269 6.74 -17.40 21.56
CA GLY A 269 5.42 -17.74 21.01
C GLY A 269 5.21 -19.24 20.85
N SER A 270 3.94 -19.66 20.85
CA SER A 270 3.55 -21.06 20.64
C SER A 270 3.69 -21.41 19.15
N GLU A 271 3.96 -22.67 18.81
CA GLU A 271 4.09 -23.13 17.41
C GLU A 271 2.86 -22.82 16.54
N ARG A 272 1.69 -22.56 17.17
CA ARG A 272 0.45 -22.20 16.48
C ARG A 272 0.48 -20.81 15.85
N ASP A 273 1.34 -19.91 16.32
CA ASP A 273 1.38 -18.51 15.86
C ASP A 273 2.34 -18.32 14.67
N LYS A 274 3.11 -19.36 14.29
CA LYS A 274 4.07 -19.34 13.17
C LYS A 274 3.44 -19.07 11.80
N PHE A 275 2.12 -19.25 11.67
CA PHE A 275 1.39 -19.11 10.40
C PHE A 275 0.38 -17.95 10.38
N ALA A 276 0.33 -17.12 11.41
CA ALA A 276 -0.64 -16.03 11.47
C ALA A 276 -0.33 -14.90 10.45
N ASP A 277 0.95 -14.62 10.17
CA ASP A 277 1.34 -13.45 9.37
C ASP A 277 1.02 -13.55 7.86
N PRO A 278 1.29 -14.67 7.13
CA PRO A 278 0.97 -14.76 5.70
C PRO A 278 -0.54 -14.80 5.43
N LEU A 279 -1.30 -15.45 6.32
CA LEU A 279 -2.74 -15.60 6.17
C LEU A 279 -3.47 -14.29 6.47
N CYS A 280 -3.04 -13.54 7.49
CA CYS A 280 -3.63 -12.24 7.81
C CYS A 280 -3.38 -11.22 6.71
N ASP A 281 -2.18 -11.14 6.12
CA ASP A 281 -1.91 -10.19 5.03
C ASP A 281 -2.77 -10.51 3.78
N ALA A 282 -2.83 -11.78 3.36
CA ALA A 282 -3.66 -12.19 2.22
C ALA A 282 -5.16 -11.94 2.46
N PHE A 283 -5.64 -12.14 3.69
CA PHE A 283 -7.03 -11.86 4.05
C PHE A 283 -7.30 -10.36 4.13
N THR A 284 -6.33 -9.55 4.55
CA THR A 284 -6.47 -8.09 4.62
C THR A 284 -6.54 -7.46 3.23
N ASP A 285 -5.70 -7.93 2.30
CA ASP A 285 -5.72 -7.49 0.90
C ASP A 285 -7.05 -7.89 0.22
N LEU A 286 -7.51 -9.13 0.42
CA LEU A 286 -8.83 -9.59 -0.05
C LEU A 286 -10.00 -8.79 0.52
N LEU A 287 -9.91 -8.34 1.78
CA LEU A 287 -10.97 -7.60 2.44
C LEU A 287 -10.96 -6.11 2.07
N HIS A 288 -9.79 -5.55 1.75
CA HIS A 288 -9.67 -4.21 1.17
C HIS A 288 -10.30 -4.17 -0.22
N ASP A 289 -9.91 -5.10 -1.11
CA ASP A 289 -10.39 -5.15 -2.49
C ASP A 289 -11.88 -5.50 -2.57
N ALA A 290 -12.38 -6.38 -1.69
CA ALA A 290 -13.78 -6.82 -1.74
C ALA A 290 -14.77 -5.87 -1.07
N PHE A 291 -14.34 -5.09 -0.07
CA PHE A 291 -15.25 -4.26 0.73
C PHE A 291 -14.87 -2.80 0.81
N THR A 292 -13.58 -2.46 0.93
CA THR A 292 -13.17 -1.08 1.23
C THR A 292 -13.17 -0.22 -0.04
N ASP A 293 -12.59 -0.73 -1.13
CA ASP A 293 -12.55 0.00 -2.41
C ASP A 293 -13.94 0.16 -3.03
N PRO A 294 -14.82 -0.86 -3.08
CA PRO A 294 -16.18 -0.68 -3.58
C PRO A 294 -17.02 0.29 -2.73
N LEU A 295 -16.81 0.34 -1.41
CA LEU A 295 -17.50 1.31 -0.54
C LEU A 295 -16.94 2.72 -0.69
N ARG A 296 -15.63 2.86 -0.92
CA ARG A 296 -14.99 4.16 -1.21
C ARG A 296 -15.50 4.71 -2.54
N ASP A 297 -15.47 3.91 -3.58
CA ASP A 297 -15.88 4.26 -4.94
C ASP A 297 -17.40 4.48 -5.05
N ALA A 298 -18.21 3.77 -4.23
CA ALA A 298 -19.67 3.92 -4.28
C ALA A 298 -20.19 5.12 -3.47
N PHE A 299 -19.49 5.55 -2.42
CA PHE A 299 -20.01 6.57 -1.49
C PHE A 299 -19.17 7.83 -1.39
N ASN A 300 -17.84 7.72 -1.36
CA ASN A 300 -16.99 8.89 -1.11
C ASN A 300 -16.63 9.62 -2.39
N ASP A 301 -16.31 8.89 -3.46
CA ASP A 301 -15.89 9.51 -4.73
C ASP A 301 -17.06 10.22 -5.44
N PRO A 302 -18.28 9.67 -5.51
CA PRO A 302 -19.42 10.38 -6.07
C PRO A 302 -19.83 11.59 -5.23
N LEU A 303 -19.58 11.56 -3.90
CA LEU A 303 -19.85 12.68 -3.01
C LEU A 303 -18.77 13.77 -3.18
N HIS A 304 -17.51 13.39 -3.41
CA HIS A 304 -16.41 14.33 -3.65
C HIS A 304 -16.53 14.99 -5.02
N ASP A 305 -16.79 14.21 -6.07
CA ASP A 305 -17.00 14.68 -7.45
C ASP A 305 -18.27 15.52 -7.60
N ALA A 306 -19.34 15.21 -6.86
CA ALA A 306 -20.60 15.96 -6.96
C ALA A 306 -20.60 17.28 -6.17
N PHE A 307 -19.81 17.39 -5.09
CA PHE A 307 -19.90 18.52 -4.17
C PHE A 307 -18.60 19.28 -3.94
N THR A 308 -17.44 18.62 -3.99
CA THR A 308 -16.18 19.24 -3.59
C THR A 308 -15.44 19.81 -4.79
N ASP A 309 -15.33 19.05 -5.89
CA ASP A 309 -14.64 19.51 -7.10
C ASP A 309 -15.35 20.68 -7.78
N PRO A 310 -16.68 20.67 -7.99
CA PRO A 310 -17.37 21.81 -8.60
C PRO A 310 -17.31 23.06 -7.72
N LEU A 311 -17.21 22.89 -6.40
CA LEU A 311 -17.15 23.99 -5.45
C LEU A 311 -15.72 24.54 -5.32
N HIS A 312 -14.70 23.69 -5.46
CA HIS A 312 -13.30 24.10 -5.52
C HIS A 312 -12.98 24.80 -6.84
N ASP A 313 -13.43 24.25 -7.97
CA ASP A 313 -13.25 24.85 -9.30
C ASP A 313 -13.99 26.18 -9.40
N ALA A 314 -15.27 26.23 -8.99
CA ALA A 314 -16.03 27.48 -8.99
C ALA A 314 -15.41 28.55 -8.08
N PHE A 315 -14.82 28.17 -6.94
CA PHE A 315 -14.17 29.12 -6.03
C PHE A 315 -12.80 29.59 -6.55
N THR A 316 -12.06 28.70 -7.21
CA THR A 316 -10.73 28.97 -7.76
C THR A 316 -10.84 29.85 -9.00
N ASP A 317 -11.82 29.60 -9.87
CA ASP A 317 -12.10 30.43 -11.06
C ASP A 317 -12.59 31.82 -10.66
N LEU A 318 -13.48 31.93 -9.66
CA LEU A 318 -13.95 33.24 -9.17
C LEU A 318 -12.83 34.07 -8.55
N LEU A 319 -11.87 33.43 -7.87
CA LEU A 319 -10.69 34.10 -7.33
C LEU A 319 -9.69 34.47 -8.43
N HIS A 320 -9.49 33.62 -9.43
CA HIS A 320 -8.53 33.88 -10.51
C HIS A 320 -9.01 35.03 -11.41
N ASP A 321 -10.30 35.06 -11.75
CA ASP A 321 -10.89 36.12 -12.57
C ASP A 321 -10.94 37.45 -11.82
N ALA A 322 -11.31 37.44 -10.53
CA ALA A 322 -11.36 38.66 -9.72
C ALA A 322 -9.98 39.30 -9.49
N PHE A 323 -8.91 38.50 -9.41
CA PHE A 323 -7.55 39.01 -9.21
C PHE A 323 -6.83 39.36 -10.52
N THR A 324 -7.16 38.70 -11.64
CA THR A 324 -6.49 38.92 -12.92
C THR A 324 -7.03 40.15 -13.65
N ASP A 325 -8.33 40.45 -13.52
CA ASP A 325 -8.92 41.67 -14.10
C ASP A 325 -8.49 42.95 -13.37
N HIS A 326 -8.10 42.88 -12.09
CA HIS A 326 -7.66 44.06 -11.34
C HIS A 326 -6.18 44.44 -11.57
N LEU A 327 -5.39 43.57 -12.21
CA LEU A 327 -3.97 43.82 -12.48
C LEU A 327 -3.66 44.27 -13.92
N HIS A 328 -4.62 44.20 -14.85
CA HIS A 328 -4.38 44.52 -16.27
C HIS A 328 -4.85 45.90 -16.74
N SER A 329 -5.41 46.77 -15.88
CA SER A 329 -5.71 48.16 -16.24
C SER A 329 -4.51 49.10 -16.01
N SER A 330 -3.49 49.05 -16.88
CA SER A 330 -2.46 50.11 -17.03
C SER A 330 -1.78 50.03 -18.41
N PRO A 331 -1.60 51.14 -19.17
CA PRO A 331 -1.22 51.10 -20.58
C PRO A 331 0.32 51.04 -20.82
N PRO A 332 0.78 50.75 -22.06
CA PRO A 332 2.14 50.28 -22.32
C PRO A 332 3.10 51.40 -22.75
N ALA A 333 4.39 51.24 -22.40
CA ALA A 333 5.47 52.02 -22.98
C ALA A 333 6.81 51.24 -23.07
N VAL A 334 7.22 51.02 -24.32
CA VAL A 334 8.59 51.12 -24.87
C VAL A 334 9.58 49.94 -24.76
N ASN A 335 9.99 49.50 -25.96
CA ASN A 335 11.11 48.63 -26.33
C ASN A 335 12.46 49.02 -25.71
N LEU A 336 13.32 48.03 -25.40
CA LEU A 336 14.76 48.19 -25.57
C LEU A 336 15.49 46.86 -25.82
N LEU A 337 16.05 46.73 -27.03
CA LEU A 337 17.14 45.82 -27.36
C LEU A 337 18.42 46.23 -26.62
N ARG A 338 19.21 45.26 -26.14
CA ARG A 338 20.67 45.44 -26.00
C ARG A 338 21.42 44.10 -26.01
N CYS A 339 22.17 43.86 -27.09
CA CYS A 339 23.27 42.90 -27.13
C CYS A 339 24.59 43.65 -26.87
N HIS A 340 25.52 43.04 -26.14
CA HIS A 340 26.96 43.35 -26.22
C HIS A 340 27.74 42.06 -25.98
N GLY A 341 28.67 41.75 -26.90
CA GLY A 341 29.36 40.47 -26.95
C GLY A 341 30.81 40.47 -26.48
N ASN A 342 31.34 39.26 -26.56
CA ASN A 342 32.69 38.85 -26.97
C ASN A 342 33.85 38.93 -25.96
N VAL A 343 34.31 37.75 -25.48
CA VAL A 343 35.73 37.35 -25.46
C VAL A 343 35.82 35.84 -25.72
N ARG A 344 36.74 35.48 -26.63
CA ARG A 344 37.04 34.18 -27.24
C ARG A 344 38.24 33.54 -26.53
N SER A 345 38.24 32.22 -26.27
CA SER A 345 39.37 31.33 -26.60
C SER A 345 39.09 29.84 -26.35
N ASP A 346 39.26 29.07 -27.43
CA ASP A 346 39.80 27.71 -27.54
C ASP A 346 39.00 26.42 -27.20
N ARG A 347 38.80 25.66 -28.31
CA ARG A 347 38.81 24.20 -28.51
C ARG A 347 37.57 23.42 -28.01
N SER A 348 36.94 22.52 -28.75
CA SER A 348 37.17 21.89 -30.06
C SER A 348 36.02 20.90 -30.28
N CYS A 349 35.40 20.87 -31.47
CA CYS A 349 35.08 19.64 -32.21
C CYS A 349 34.35 19.98 -33.53
N SER A 350 34.91 19.44 -34.61
CA SER A 350 34.50 19.55 -36.00
C SER A 350 33.61 18.36 -36.38
N CYS A 351 32.60 18.61 -37.22
CA CYS A 351 32.34 17.84 -38.44
C CYS A 351 31.71 18.79 -39.47
N HIS A 352 32.20 18.69 -40.69
CA HIS A 352 32.08 19.61 -41.83
C HIS A 352 31.14 18.96 -42.88
N ASP A 353 30.16 19.74 -43.38
CA ASP A 353 29.59 19.87 -44.74
C ASP A 353 29.66 18.68 -45.76
N GLN A 354 28.80 18.47 -46.76
CA GLN A 354 27.85 19.32 -47.52
C GLN A 354 27.03 18.41 -48.49
N HIS A 355 25.76 18.75 -48.78
CA HIS A 355 25.26 19.06 -50.15
C HIS A 355 23.72 19.14 -50.23
N ASP A 356 23.24 20.38 -50.42
CA ASP A 356 22.26 20.91 -51.39
C ASP A 356 20.89 20.25 -51.68
N CYS A 357 19.84 20.94 -51.20
CA CYS A 357 18.74 21.60 -51.94
C CYS A 357 18.17 20.99 -53.26
N HIS A 358 16.86 20.70 -53.28
CA HIS A 358 15.86 21.46 -54.08
C HIS A 358 14.39 21.02 -53.84
N ALA A 359 13.47 21.90 -54.22
CA ALA A 359 12.04 22.01 -53.86
C ALA A 359 11.06 21.05 -54.59
N GLY A 360 9.83 20.90 -54.04
CA GLY A 360 8.72 20.01 -54.44
C GLY A 360 7.99 20.37 -55.75
N PRO A 361 6.67 20.14 -55.95
CA PRO A 361 5.61 19.46 -55.16
C PRO A 361 4.94 18.28 -55.94
N HIS A 362 4.05 17.48 -55.34
CA HIS A 362 2.84 16.89 -55.98
C HIS A 362 2.01 16.12 -54.93
N GLY A 363 0.68 16.12 -55.13
CA GLY A 363 -0.38 15.90 -54.13
C GLY A 363 -0.67 14.46 -53.65
N PRO A 364 -1.77 14.28 -52.88
CA PRO A 364 -1.98 13.26 -51.86
C PRO A 364 -2.61 11.97 -52.42
N PRO A 365 -2.81 10.91 -51.60
CA PRO A 365 -4.19 10.67 -51.13
C PRO A 365 -4.40 9.84 -49.82
N LEU A 366 -5.63 10.02 -49.27
CA LEU A 366 -6.58 9.05 -48.69
C LEU A 366 -6.51 8.59 -47.21
N LEU A 367 -7.50 9.11 -46.46
CA LEU A 367 -8.28 8.44 -45.40
C LEU A 367 -8.96 7.15 -45.91
N PRO A 368 -9.41 6.27 -45.00
CA PRO A 368 -10.84 5.97 -45.00
C PRO A 368 -11.54 5.97 -43.62
N LEU A 369 -12.70 6.61 -43.69
CA LEU A 369 -13.95 6.59 -42.92
C LEU A 369 -14.32 5.37 -42.04
N LEU A 370 -14.71 5.71 -40.80
CA LEU A 370 -16.00 5.46 -40.12
C LEU A 370 -16.97 4.43 -40.72
N PHE A 371 -17.43 3.50 -39.87
CA PHE A 371 -18.79 2.93 -39.92
C PHE A 371 -19.39 2.85 -38.51
N SER A 372 -20.39 3.69 -38.25
CA SER A 372 -21.44 3.45 -37.26
C SER A 372 -22.51 2.57 -37.90
N THR A 373 -23.04 1.58 -37.19
CA THR A 373 -24.38 1.06 -37.47
C THR A 373 -25.05 0.58 -36.19
N VAL A 374 -26.09 1.32 -35.83
CA VAL A 374 -27.15 1.01 -34.89
C VAL A 374 -28.00 -0.12 -35.46
N PHE A 375 -28.38 -1.13 -34.65
CA PHE A 375 -29.64 -1.85 -34.83
C PHE A 375 -30.10 -2.53 -33.51
N LEU A 376 -31.35 -2.19 -33.15
CA LEU A 376 -32.30 -2.79 -32.21
C LEU A 376 -32.12 -2.61 -30.70
#